data_AF-A0A3Q9IJE7-F1
#
_entry.id   AF-A0A3Q9IJE7-F1
#
_cell.length_a   1.000
_cell.length_b   1.000
_cell.length_c   1.000
_cell.angle_alpha   90.00
_cell.angle_beta   90.00
_cell.angle_gamma   90.00
#
_symmetry.space_group_name_H-M   'P 1'
#
loop_
_entity.id
_entity.type
_entity.pdbx_description
1 polymer ?
#
loop_
_entity_poly.entity_id
_entity_poly.type
_entity_poly.pdbx_seq_one_letter_code
_entity_poly.pdbx_strand_id
1 'polypeptide(L)'
;MIARKHLRRRLSQYGALWLGGFVGVLLAMAVLVFGVGAPLAASADLVLPVALALLALAVIAGVGVTLVKDIGLSTKSLITALALLLLLPLLWAPVLAVVVTAAVAGASVEYSSVYAEFRIAVSNLIYPLAAMLGEDTLISLVWQAFQIVASIVGAIASALQVWRFIKPLLYAPDEAETA
;
A
#
# COMPACT_ATOMS: atom_id res chain seq x y z
N MET A 1 -5.36 -24.94 12.62
CA MET A 1 -4.04 -24.29 12.86
C MET A 1 -3.30 -23.86 11.58
N ILE A 2 -3.29 -24.66 10.50
CA ILE A 2 -2.51 -24.38 9.27
C ILE A 2 -2.95 -23.08 8.56
N ALA A 3 -4.25 -22.82 8.47
CA ALA A 3 -4.80 -21.60 7.84
C ALA A 3 -4.34 -20.30 8.56
N ARG A 4 -4.31 -20.29 9.90
CA ARG A 4 -3.88 -19.12 10.69
C ARG A 4 -2.41 -18.75 10.43
N LYS A 5 -1.54 -19.76 10.28
CA LYS A 5 -0.12 -19.54 9.94
C LYS A 5 0.05 -18.96 8.53
N HIS A 6 -0.73 -19.45 7.57
CA HIS A 6 -0.71 -18.94 6.20
C HIS A 6 -1.24 -17.51 6.12
N LEU A 7 -2.36 -17.22 6.82
CA LEU A 7 -2.95 -15.89 6.88
C LEU A 7 -2.00 -14.86 7.49
N ARG A 8 -1.37 -15.20 8.62
CA ARG A 8 -0.37 -14.32 9.28
C ARG A 8 0.82 -14.04 8.38
N ARG A 9 1.31 -15.05 7.66
CA ARG A 9 2.41 -14.88 6.70
C ARG A 9 2.00 -13.95 5.56
N ARG A 10 0.79 -14.10 5.02
CA ARG A 10 0.27 -13.23 3.96
C ARG A 10 0.10 -11.79 4.43
N LEU A 11 -0.51 -11.56 5.60
CA LEU A 11 -0.60 -10.24 6.22
C LEU A 11 0.77 -9.56 6.36
N SER A 12 1.80 -10.32 6.79
CA SER A 12 3.16 -9.79 6.89
C SER A 12 3.77 -9.44 5.53
N GLN A 13 3.45 -10.18 4.47
CA GLN A 13 3.90 -9.89 3.11
C GLN A 13 3.18 -8.67 2.54
N TYR A 14 1.88 -8.54 2.80
CA TYR A 14 1.11 -7.34 2.46
C TYR A 14 1.67 -6.10 3.13
N GLY A 15 1.97 -6.16 4.43
CA GLY A 15 2.62 -5.07 5.14
C GLY A 15 3.97 -4.70 4.52
N ALA A 16 4.79 -5.70 4.14
CA ALA A 16 6.06 -5.48 3.46
C ALA A 16 5.92 -4.82 2.10
N LEU A 17 4.96 -5.25 1.28
CA LEU A 17 4.69 -4.66 -0.03
C LEU A 17 4.17 -3.22 0.13
N TRP A 18 3.31 -2.98 1.11
CA TRP A 18 2.80 -1.64 1.41
C TRP A 18 3.93 -0.71 1.80
N LEU A 19 4.75 -1.10 2.78
CA LEU A 19 5.88 -0.30 3.24
C LEU A 19 6.91 -0.10 2.13
N GLY A 20 7.25 -1.15 1.40
CA GLY A 20 8.20 -1.09 0.30
C GLY A 20 7.73 -0.19 -0.83
N GLY A 21 6.44 -0.26 -1.21
CA GLY A 21 5.83 0.62 -2.20
C GLY A 21 5.81 2.08 -1.74
N PHE A 22 5.43 2.33 -0.48
CA PHE A 22 5.43 3.67 0.10
C PHE A 22 6.84 4.27 0.15
N VAL A 23 7.79 3.59 0.79
CA VAL A 23 9.16 4.10 0.96
C VAL A 23 9.87 4.21 -0.38
N GLY A 24 9.72 3.23 -1.28
CA GLY A 24 10.33 3.25 -2.60
C GLY A 24 9.88 4.46 -3.42
N VAL A 25 8.57 4.73 -3.46
CA VAL A 25 8.05 5.91 -4.16
C VAL A 25 8.42 7.20 -3.45
N LEU A 26 8.41 7.24 -2.11
CA LEU A 26 8.79 8.42 -1.34
C LEU A 26 10.24 8.82 -1.64
N LEU A 27 11.15 7.86 -1.69
CA LEU A 27 12.56 8.12 -2.02
C LEU A 27 12.72 8.57 -3.47
N ALA A 28 12.06 7.90 -4.42
CA ALA A 28 12.11 8.30 -5.83
C ALA A 28 11.59 9.72 -6.04
N MET A 29 10.44 10.05 -5.44
CA MET A 29 9.85 11.37 -5.48
C MET A 29 10.74 12.41 -4.80
N ALA A 30 11.34 12.10 -3.65
CA ALA A 30 12.25 13.01 -2.97
C ALA A 30 13.49 13.33 -3.81
N VAL A 31 14.05 12.32 -4.48
CA VAL A 31 15.19 12.52 -5.40
C VAL A 31 14.79 13.39 -6.59
N LEU A 32 13.66 13.11 -7.24
CA LEU A 32 13.23 13.89 -8.41
C LEU A 32 12.86 15.33 -8.05
N VAL A 33 12.06 15.52 -7.00
CA VAL A 33 11.50 16.83 -6.65
C VAL A 33 12.51 17.71 -5.91
N PHE A 34 13.19 17.17 -4.89
CA PHE A 34 14.10 17.96 -4.06
C PHE A 34 15.57 17.83 -4.49
N GLY A 35 15.98 16.66 -4.99
CA GLY A 35 17.34 16.44 -5.46
C GLY A 35 17.60 17.02 -6.84
N VAL A 36 16.69 16.77 -7.80
CA VAL A 36 16.81 17.21 -9.20
C VAL A 36 16.06 18.53 -9.46
N GLY A 37 15.06 18.86 -8.64
CA GLY A 37 14.21 20.05 -8.85
C GLY A 37 13.15 19.85 -9.95
N ALA A 38 12.80 18.61 -10.27
CA ALA A 38 11.80 18.31 -11.28
C ALA A 38 10.39 18.72 -10.82
N PRO A 39 9.49 19.12 -11.74
CA PRO A 39 8.10 19.43 -11.40
C PRO A 39 7.41 18.23 -10.74
N LEU A 40 6.67 18.49 -9.66
CA LEU A 40 6.01 17.45 -8.87
C LEU A 40 5.04 16.61 -9.72
N ALA A 41 4.19 17.27 -10.52
CA ALA A 41 3.22 16.59 -11.36
C ALA A 41 3.89 15.65 -12.38
N ALA A 42 4.94 16.12 -13.07
CA ALA A 42 5.69 15.31 -14.02
C ALA A 42 6.41 14.13 -13.35
N SER A 43 6.96 14.35 -12.15
CA SER A 43 7.60 13.29 -11.36
C SER A 43 6.58 12.23 -10.93
N ALA A 44 5.39 12.66 -10.48
CA ALA A 44 4.29 11.76 -10.12
C ALA A 44 3.80 10.94 -11.33
N ASP A 45 3.62 11.59 -12.49
CA ASP A 45 3.18 10.94 -13.72
C ASP A 45 4.20 9.93 -14.27
N LEU A 46 5.47 10.07 -13.90
CA LEU A 46 6.52 9.10 -14.22
C LEU A 46 6.57 7.94 -13.22
N VAL A 47 6.52 8.24 -11.91
CA VAL A 47 6.76 7.26 -10.85
C VAL A 47 5.54 6.39 -10.55
N LEU A 48 4.34 6.99 -10.53
CA LEU A 48 3.12 6.28 -10.14
C LEU A 48 2.77 5.11 -11.05
N PRO A 49 2.80 5.22 -12.39
CA PRO A 49 2.46 4.09 -13.27
C PRO A 49 3.36 2.89 -13.04
N VAL A 50 4.67 3.15 -12.89
CA VAL A 50 5.67 2.10 -12.65
C VAL A 50 5.43 1.43 -11.30
N ALA A 51 5.22 2.22 -10.24
CA ALA A 51 4.99 1.69 -8.90
C ALA A 51 3.70 0.87 -8.82
N LEU A 52 2.60 1.37 -9.40
CA LEU A 52 1.32 0.68 -9.45
C LEU A 52 1.40 -0.62 -10.26
N ALA A 53 2.08 -0.60 -11.42
CA ALA A 53 2.28 -1.80 -12.24
C ALA A 53 3.09 -2.86 -11.48
N LEU A 54 4.18 -2.49 -10.81
CA LEU A 54 5.00 -3.41 -10.02
C LEU A 54 4.21 -4.00 -8.84
N LEU A 55 3.42 -3.18 -8.14
CA LEU A 55 2.56 -3.67 -7.06
C LEU A 55 1.47 -4.62 -7.57
N ALA A 56 0.82 -4.29 -8.68
CA ALA A 56 -0.17 -5.15 -9.31
C ALA A 56 0.45 -6.51 -9.70
N LEU A 57 1.63 -6.50 -10.32
CA LEU A 57 2.38 -7.72 -10.65
C LEU A 57 2.74 -8.53 -9.39
N ALA A 58 3.19 -7.87 -8.32
CA ALA A 58 3.51 -8.53 -7.06
C ALA A 58 2.29 -9.22 -6.43
N VAL A 59 1.11 -8.58 -6.49
CA VAL A 59 -0.15 -9.19 -6.02
C VAL A 59 -0.55 -10.38 -6.90
N ILE A 60 -0.54 -10.23 -8.23
CA ILE A 60 -0.88 -11.30 -9.17
C ILE A 60 0.03 -12.51 -8.95
N ALA A 61 1.34 -12.29 -8.82
CA ALA A 61 2.30 -13.35 -8.52
C ALA A 61 2.02 -14.00 -7.15
N GLY A 62 1.74 -13.19 -6.11
CA GLY A 62 1.43 -13.67 -4.76
C GLY A 62 0.16 -14.56 -4.70
N VAL A 63 -0.89 -14.16 -5.43
CA VAL A 63 -2.14 -14.93 -5.57
C VAL A 63 -1.90 -16.16 -6.43
N GLY A 64 -1.25 -16.03 -7.59
CA GLY A 64 -0.93 -17.15 -8.50
C GLY A 64 -0.16 -18.27 -7.81
N VAL A 65 0.89 -17.93 -7.04
CA VAL A 65 1.65 -18.90 -6.23
C VAL A 65 0.76 -19.56 -5.16
N THR A 66 -0.27 -18.88 -4.65
CA THR A 66 -1.23 -19.49 -3.71
C THR A 66 -2.12 -20.51 -4.39
N LEU A 67 -2.54 -20.26 -5.63
CA LEU A 67 -3.43 -21.14 -6.37
C LEU A 67 -2.78 -22.46 -6.75
N VAL A 68 -1.49 -22.45 -7.08
CA VAL A 68 -0.73 -23.65 -7.48
C VAL A 68 -0.30 -24.52 -6.29
N LYS A 69 -0.33 -24.00 -5.05
CA LYS A 69 0.04 -24.78 -3.86
C LYS A 69 -1.03 -25.81 -3.47
N ASP A 70 -0.56 -26.95 -2.96
CA ASP A 70 -1.39 -28.01 -2.38
C ASP A 70 -1.88 -27.62 -0.97
N ILE A 71 -2.78 -26.65 -0.94
CA ILE A 71 -3.50 -26.21 0.26
C ILE A 71 -5.01 -26.34 0.02
N GLY A 72 -5.76 -26.59 1.10
CA GLY A 72 -7.21 -26.75 1.01
C GLY A 72 -7.92 -25.57 0.35
N LEU A 73 -8.98 -25.86 -0.40
CA LEU A 73 -9.75 -24.87 -1.18
C LEU A 73 -10.23 -23.69 -0.33
N SER A 74 -10.67 -23.97 0.91
CA SER A 74 -11.08 -22.95 1.88
C SER A 74 -9.96 -21.98 2.27
N THR A 75 -8.71 -22.42 2.27
CA THR A 75 -7.55 -21.56 2.55
C THR A 75 -7.20 -20.72 1.33
N LYS A 76 -7.32 -21.29 0.12
CA LYS A 76 -7.14 -20.54 -1.14
C LYS A 76 -8.17 -19.41 -1.25
N SER A 77 -9.45 -19.71 -1.05
CA SER A 77 -10.51 -18.71 -1.11
C SER A 77 -10.32 -17.60 -0.06
N LEU A 78 -9.95 -17.95 1.17
CA LEU A 78 -9.69 -16.97 2.23
C LEU A 78 -8.51 -16.04 1.88
N ILE A 79 -7.42 -16.59 1.34
CA ILE A 79 -6.25 -15.78 0.94
C ILE A 79 -6.60 -14.88 -0.24
N THR A 80 -7.35 -15.39 -1.23
CA THR A 80 -7.80 -14.58 -2.37
C THR A 80 -8.76 -13.48 -1.93
N ALA A 81 -9.72 -13.78 -1.05
CA ALA A 81 -10.63 -12.78 -0.49
C ALA A 81 -9.86 -11.70 0.29
N LEU A 82 -8.89 -12.10 1.12
CA LEU A 82 -8.00 -11.15 1.80
C LEU A 82 -7.20 -10.31 0.81
N ALA A 83 -6.71 -10.92 -0.27
CA ALA A 83 -5.95 -10.22 -1.29
C ALA A 83 -6.77 -9.14 -1.99
N LEU A 84 -8.02 -9.45 -2.33
CA LEU A 84 -8.97 -8.49 -2.93
C LEU A 84 -9.30 -7.37 -1.94
N LEU A 85 -9.56 -7.71 -0.67
CA LEU A 85 -9.86 -6.74 0.38
C LEU A 85 -8.69 -5.76 0.61
N LEU A 86 -7.46 -6.25 0.58
CA LEU A 86 -6.25 -5.46 0.83
C LEU A 86 -5.66 -4.82 -0.43
N LEU A 87 -6.21 -5.12 -1.61
CA LEU A 87 -5.69 -4.58 -2.87
C LEU A 87 -5.76 -3.06 -2.90
N LEU A 88 -6.93 -2.49 -2.61
CA LEU A 88 -7.12 -1.05 -2.64
C LEU A 88 -6.21 -0.32 -1.62
N PRO A 89 -6.15 -0.74 -0.34
CA PRO A 89 -5.17 -0.20 0.61
C PRO A 89 -3.71 -0.32 0.16
N LEU A 90 -3.36 -1.40 -0.55
CA LEU A 90 -2.01 -1.61 -1.06
C LEU A 90 -1.65 -0.65 -2.19
N LEU A 91 -2.57 -0.46 -3.15
CA LEU A 91 -2.38 0.49 -4.25
C LEU A 91 -2.30 1.95 -3.75
N TRP A 92 -2.85 2.23 -2.57
CA TRP A 92 -2.75 3.54 -1.94
C TRP A 92 -1.34 3.88 -1.43
N ALA A 93 -0.49 2.89 -1.15
CA ALA A 93 0.86 3.12 -0.63
C ALA A 93 1.71 4.08 -1.49
N PRO A 94 1.89 3.85 -2.81
CA PRO A 94 2.64 4.77 -3.66
C PRO A 94 1.94 6.12 -3.81
N VAL A 95 0.61 6.16 -3.86
CA VAL A 95 -0.16 7.40 -3.95
C VAL A 95 0.05 8.27 -2.72
N LEU A 96 0.01 7.69 -1.52
CA LEU A 96 0.25 8.39 -0.27
C LEU A 96 1.66 8.98 -0.22
N ALA A 97 2.67 8.27 -0.74
CA ALA A 97 4.03 8.80 -0.81
C ALA A 97 4.14 10.06 -1.70
N VAL A 98 3.42 10.09 -2.83
CA VAL A 98 3.34 11.28 -3.69
C VAL A 98 2.59 12.41 -2.98
N VAL A 99 1.47 12.12 -2.31
CA VAL A 99 0.70 13.12 -1.54
C VAL A 99 1.56 13.74 -0.42
N VAL A 100 2.31 12.92 0.31
CA VAL A 100 3.25 13.40 1.34
C VAL A 100 4.32 14.28 0.72
N THR A 101 4.89 13.87 -0.41
CA THR A 101 5.88 14.69 -1.12
C THR A 101 5.30 16.03 -1.57
N ALA A 102 4.07 16.03 -2.08
CA ALA A 102 3.35 17.23 -2.51
C ALA A 102 3.10 18.20 -1.35
N ALA A 103 2.66 17.67 -0.21
CA ALA A 103 2.47 18.45 1.01
C ALA A 103 3.77 19.11 1.48
N VAL A 104 4.89 18.38 1.47
CA VAL A 104 6.21 18.92 1.84
C VAL A 104 6.70 19.96 0.82
N ALA A 105 6.46 19.74 -0.46
CA ALA A 105 6.84 20.67 -1.53
C ALA A 105 5.93 21.91 -1.62
N GLY A 106 4.84 21.99 -0.84
CA GLY A 106 3.84 23.06 -0.96
C GLY A 106 3.12 23.07 -2.31
N ALA A 107 3.07 21.92 -3.00
CA ALA A 107 2.50 21.78 -4.33
C ALA A 107 1.23 20.93 -4.30
N SER A 108 0.33 21.15 -5.27
CA SER A 108 -0.85 20.31 -5.41
C SER A 108 -0.54 19.06 -6.23
N VAL A 109 -0.95 17.91 -5.70
CA VAL A 109 -0.88 16.62 -6.41
C VAL A 109 -1.94 16.52 -7.51
N GLU A 110 -2.97 17.35 -7.48
CA GLU A 110 -4.11 17.30 -8.41
C GLU A 110 -3.72 17.65 -9.86
N TYR A 111 -2.55 18.25 -10.07
CA TYR A 111 -2.01 18.49 -11.41
C TYR A 111 -1.39 17.24 -12.08
N SER A 112 -1.22 16.14 -11.33
CA SER A 112 -0.80 14.86 -11.90
C SER A 112 -1.99 14.17 -12.57
N SER A 113 -1.84 13.85 -13.86
CA SER A 113 -2.84 13.13 -14.64
C SER A 113 -3.07 11.72 -14.09
N VAL A 114 -1.99 11.03 -13.71
CA VAL A 114 -2.04 9.65 -13.19
C VAL A 114 -2.72 9.60 -11.82
N TYR A 115 -2.45 10.57 -10.94
CA TYR A 115 -3.17 10.69 -9.68
C TYR A 115 -4.67 10.94 -9.88
N ALA A 116 -5.01 11.85 -10.81
CA ALA A 116 -6.40 12.16 -11.11
C ALA A 116 -7.14 10.91 -11.64
N GLU A 117 -6.54 10.17 -12.57
CA GLU A 117 -7.08 8.90 -13.06
C GLU A 117 -7.25 7.86 -11.96
N PHE A 118 -6.26 7.73 -11.06
CA PHE A 118 -6.38 6.85 -9.91
C PHE A 118 -7.60 7.21 -9.06
N ARG A 119 -7.76 8.51 -8.73
CA ARG A 119 -8.91 9.00 -7.96
C ARG A 119 -10.23 8.72 -8.66
N ILE A 120 -10.30 8.93 -9.98
CA ILE A 120 -11.49 8.63 -10.80
C ILE A 120 -11.81 7.13 -10.76
N ALA A 121 -10.82 6.26 -10.96
CA ALA A 121 -11.01 4.82 -10.97
C ALA A 121 -11.55 4.32 -9.62
N VAL A 122 -11.01 4.83 -8.51
CA VAL A 122 -11.49 4.48 -7.17
C VAL A 122 -12.87 5.06 -6.91
N SER A 123 -13.15 6.30 -7.32
CA SER A 123 -14.49 6.89 -7.22
C SER A 123 -15.52 6.06 -7.98
N ASN A 124 -15.22 5.59 -9.21
CA ASN A 124 -16.10 4.74 -9.99
C ASN A 124 -16.38 3.38 -9.33
N LEU A 125 -15.45 2.87 -8.51
CA LEU A 125 -15.67 1.65 -7.74
C LEU A 125 -16.58 1.87 -6.53
N ILE A 126 -16.47 3.04 -5.88
CA ILE A 126 -17.21 3.39 -4.66
C ILE A 126 -18.60 3.94 -4.99
N TYR A 127 -18.74 4.67 -6.09
CA TYR A 127 -19.96 5.38 -6.47
C TYR A 127 -21.21 4.49 -6.51
N PRO A 128 -21.20 3.27 -7.09
CA PRO A 128 -22.37 2.40 -7.08
C PRO A 128 -22.80 2.01 -5.66
N LEU A 129 -21.85 1.82 -4.75
CA LEU A 129 -22.12 1.49 -3.35
C LEU A 129 -22.69 2.69 -2.59
N ALA A 130 -22.20 3.90 -2.88
CA ALA A 130 -22.71 5.14 -2.29
C ALA A 130 -24.10 5.51 -2.83
N ALA A 131 -24.34 5.30 -4.12
CA ALA A 131 -25.63 5.54 -4.75
C ALA A 131 -26.74 4.62 -4.19
N MET A 132 -26.39 3.39 -3.78
CA MET A 132 -27.30 2.51 -3.04
C MET A 132 -27.68 3.03 -1.65
N LEU A 133 -26.88 3.94 -1.09
CA LEU A 133 -27.07 4.55 0.24
C LEU A 133 -27.66 5.97 0.19
N GLY A 134 -27.78 6.58 -1.00
CA GLY A 134 -28.62 7.75 -1.25
C GLY A 134 -28.00 9.15 -1.03
N GLU A 135 -26.69 9.29 -0.81
CA GLU A 135 -26.08 10.62 -0.56
C GLU A 135 -24.72 10.85 -1.27
N ASP A 136 -24.61 11.96 -2.02
CA ASP A 136 -23.35 12.41 -2.67
C ASP A 136 -22.24 12.81 -1.69
N THR A 137 -22.61 13.25 -0.48
CA THR A 137 -21.68 13.61 0.61
C THR A 137 -20.85 12.41 1.08
N LEU A 138 -21.35 11.18 0.88
CA LEU A 138 -20.68 9.96 1.30
C LEU A 138 -19.39 9.70 0.54
N ILE A 139 -19.23 10.18 -0.70
CA ILE A 139 -18.03 9.88 -1.51
C ILE A 139 -16.79 10.56 -0.93
N SER A 140 -16.91 11.84 -0.57
CA SER A 140 -15.83 12.59 0.09
C SER A 140 -15.54 12.04 1.47
N LEU A 141 -16.57 11.63 2.21
CA LEU A 141 -16.45 11.01 3.53
C LEU A 141 -15.75 9.64 3.45
N VAL A 142 -16.14 8.79 2.50
CA VAL A 142 -15.52 7.46 2.27
C VAL A 142 -14.09 7.63 1.80
N TRP A 143 -13.81 8.63 0.96
CA TRP A 143 -12.44 8.94 0.56
C TRP A 143 -11.58 9.38 1.75
N GLN A 144 -12.06 10.30 2.59
CA GLN A 144 -11.36 10.69 3.82
C GLN A 144 -11.21 9.51 4.79
N ALA A 145 -12.25 8.71 4.98
CA ALA A 145 -12.21 7.53 5.83
C ALA A 145 -11.18 6.51 5.32
N PHE A 146 -11.12 6.31 4.00
CA PHE A 146 -10.12 5.46 3.37
C PHE A 146 -8.71 6.00 3.58
N GLN A 147 -8.51 7.31 3.43
CA GLN A 147 -7.23 7.96 3.73
C GLN A 147 -6.81 7.77 5.19
N ILE A 148 -7.75 7.95 6.13
CA ILE A 148 -7.52 7.78 7.57
C ILE A 148 -7.17 6.32 7.88
N VAL A 149 -7.97 5.37 7.41
CA VAL A 149 -7.75 3.93 7.65
C VAL A 149 -6.46 3.47 7.00
N ALA A 150 -6.19 3.86 5.75
CA ALA A 150 -4.95 3.52 5.06
C ALA A 150 -3.72 4.11 5.78
N SER A 151 -3.84 5.33 6.33
CA SER A 151 -2.76 5.94 7.12
C SER A 151 -2.54 5.22 8.45
N ILE A 152 -3.60 4.82 9.15
CA ILE A 152 -3.50 4.06 10.40
C ILE A 152 -2.90 2.68 10.14
N VAL A 153 -3.42 1.95 9.14
CA VAL A 153 -2.91 0.63 8.75
C VAL A 153 -1.46 0.75 8.29
N GLY A 154 -1.15 1.77 7.50
CA GLY A 154 0.20 2.09 7.06
C GLY A 154 1.15 2.38 8.22
N ALA A 155 0.72 3.19 9.19
CA ALA A 155 1.50 3.52 10.38
C ALA A 155 1.75 2.28 11.26
N ILE A 156 0.73 1.44 11.49
CA ILE A 156 0.87 0.19 12.25
C ILE A 156 1.79 -0.79 11.51
N ALA A 157 1.61 -0.97 10.20
CA ALA A 157 2.46 -1.82 9.39
C ALA A 157 3.91 -1.35 9.43
N SER A 158 4.14 -0.05 9.26
CA SER A 158 5.45 0.58 9.34
C SER A 158 6.07 0.39 10.73
N ALA A 159 5.33 0.67 11.81
CA ALA A 159 5.82 0.50 13.18
C ALA A 159 6.20 -0.96 13.48
N LEU A 160 5.37 -1.93 13.09
CA LEU A 160 5.68 -3.36 13.28
C LEU A 160 6.90 -3.82 12.48
N GLN A 161 7.10 -3.25 11.29
CA GLN A 161 8.15 -3.65 10.37
C GLN A 161 9.49 -2.98 10.69
N VAL A 162 9.44 -1.69 11.02
CA VAL A 162 10.56 -0.94 11.61
C VAL A 162 10.97 -1.57 12.92
N TRP A 163 10.03 -1.92 13.81
CA TRP A 163 10.36 -2.63 15.05
C TRP A 163 11.05 -3.97 14.78
N ARG A 164 10.61 -4.75 13.78
CA ARG A 164 11.29 -6.00 13.39
C ARG A 164 12.71 -5.79 12.86
N PHE A 165 12.98 -4.65 12.23
CA PHE A 165 14.30 -4.30 11.73
C PHE A 165 15.20 -3.73 12.83
N ILE A 166 14.65 -2.90 13.72
CA ILE A 166 15.35 -2.25 14.83
C ILE A 166 15.60 -3.24 15.98
N LYS A 167 14.66 -4.14 16.28
CA LYS A 167 14.79 -5.13 17.36
C LYS A 167 16.13 -5.90 17.29
N PRO A 168 16.54 -6.52 16.17
CA PRO A 168 17.83 -7.21 16.12
C PRO A 168 19.06 -6.28 16.19
N LEU A 169 18.90 -4.99 15.90
CA LEU A 169 19.96 -3.97 16.04
C LEU A 169 20.12 -3.49 17.49
N LEU A 170 19.01 -3.36 18.22
CA LEU A 170 19.00 -2.98 19.65
C LEU A 170 19.25 -4.18 20.58
N TYR A 171 18.89 -5.38 20.14
CA TYR A 171 19.02 -6.63 20.88
C TYR A 171 19.93 -7.62 20.12
N ALA A 172 21.05 -7.12 19.56
CA ALA A 172 22.09 -7.97 18.99
C ALA A 172 22.52 -9.06 20.01
N PRO A 173 22.98 -10.24 19.56
CA PRO A 173 22.77 -11.49 20.29
C PRO A 173 23.68 -11.61 21.52
N ASP A 174 23.12 -11.37 22.70
CA ASP A 174 23.64 -11.89 23.97
C ASP A 174 23.19 -13.36 24.21
N GLU A 175 23.03 -14.13 23.13
CA GLU A 175 22.85 -15.60 23.18
C GLU A 175 24.01 -16.33 22.47
N ALA A 176 25.21 -15.76 22.56
CA ALA A 176 26.48 -16.44 22.26
C ALA A 176 27.34 -16.62 23.51
N GLU A 177 26.74 -16.74 24.70
CA GLU A 177 27.40 -17.21 25.93
C GLU A 177 26.28 -17.49 26.93
N THR A 178 25.70 -18.68 26.94
CA THR A 178 25.98 -19.62 28.03
C THR A 178 25.29 -20.96 27.75
N ALA A 179 26.11 -22.01 27.67
CA ALA A 179 25.87 -23.41 28.03
C ALA A 179 24.60 -24.12 27.53
#